data_AF-A0A2A2RIU8-F1
#
_entry.id   AF-A0A2A2RIU8-F1
#
_cell.length_a   1.000
_cell.length_b   1.000
_cell.length_c   1.000
_cell.angle_alpha   90.00
_cell.angle_beta   90.00
_cell.angle_gamma   90.00
#
_symmetry.space_group_name_H-M   'P 1'
#
loop_
_entity.id
_entity.type
_entity.pdbx_description
1 polymer ?
#
loop_
_entity_poly.entity_id
_entity_poly.type
_entity_poly.pdbx_seq_one_letter_code
_entity_poly.pdbx_strand_id
1 'polypeptide(L)'
;LTLNDAGLVTVRATQAGNVDIAAATPVERSFNVTTNFLAWQTARFTAEERAGPARSGPNAVYGLDDLPNLVKYALGLLPKVNVTSERPALTEDGTRWVFTYDRPEGNALGSVQYAVEVLTNLRDPAAWSGAGLLNEQVSSVGGKARWRATYPLRSTTNPAGARVAAFRLRVTTPEGTAYSPVLAGMTQELPAGQTTALSFPLYPVPTSAALMARLTDTGPNFIEAAGAGWTAATLGDGLQPHYVRIRSGASAGRVLPVRSAVGAENRLVLDSGGLPLARSGVTTGAAGDAFEVLAAQTLSGAFNAVALAAGNTAAEADQVQVWSGATWLSFYKHATRNRWEAEHDAAGASARDAYALRPDRGLRVRRGNTGPAVLYVHHAGRVADTAVRIVHDRPGSTFVALGLPVDATLASIDPGLGGGVAGGWRTGASPALASTTADLLMAWNPAGNGWTTTYKNTGTARWEEARDGAQAVRDELVIPAGQPLLVRRVGEAGAQLIAVPLPYSVAR
;
A
#
# COMPACT_ATOMS: atom_id res chain seq x y z
N LEU A 1 4.57 -46.63 -16.62
CA LEU A 1 4.34 -45.74 -15.46
C LEU A 1 4.47 -44.31 -15.95
N THR A 2 3.43 -43.49 -15.79
CA THR A 2 3.48 -42.05 -16.08
C THR A 2 3.33 -41.32 -14.76
N LEU A 3 4.24 -40.39 -14.46
CA LEU A 3 4.27 -39.63 -13.21
C LEU A 3 3.65 -38.25 -13.49
N ASN A 4 2.53 -37.93 -12.85
CA ASN A 4 1.77 -36.71 -13.14
C ASN A 4 2.02 -35.58 -12.13
N ASP A 5 2.59 -35.90 -10.96
CA ASP A 5 2.83 -34.95 -9.87
C ASP A 5 4.16 -35.22 -9.15
N ALA A 6 4.63 -34.21 -8.41
CA ALA A 6 5.78 -34.33 -7.52
C ALA A 6 5.44 -35.14 -6.26
N GLY A 7 6.43 -35.81 -5.67
CA GLY A 7 6.24 -36.60 -4.45
C GLY A 7 7.16 -37.82 -4.37
N LEU A 8 7.07 -38.53 -3.25
CA LEU A 8 7.79 -39.79 -3.05
C LEU A 8 7.12 -40.89 -3.87
N VAL A 9 7.88 -41.51 -4.76
CA VAL A 9 7.45 -42.68 -5.53
C VAL A 9 8.22 -43.88 -5.03
N THR A 10 7.49 -44.92 -4.59
CA THR A 10 8.07 -46.22 -4.23
C THR A 10 7.73 -47.23 -5.31
N VAL A 11 8.76 -47.72 -6.00
CA VAL A 11 8.64 -48.82 -6.95
C VAL A 11 8.92 -50.12 -6.20
N ARG A 12 7.92 -51.00 -6.18
CA ARG A 12 8.01 -52.33 -5.57
C ARG A 12 8.11 -53.40 -6.65
N ALA A 13 9.19 -54.15 -6.65
CA ALA A 13 9.34 -55.35 -7.45
C ALA A 13 8.95 -56.58 -6.60
N THR A 14 8.02 -57.39 -7.10
CA THR A 14 7.59 -58.65 -6.47
C THR A 14 7.73 -59.79 -7.46
N GLN A 15 8.19 -60.95 -6.99
CA GLN A 15 8.21 -62.19 -7.77
C GLN A 15 7.50 -63.28 -6.97
N ALA A 16 6.40 -63.79 -7.53
CA ALA A 16 5.70 -64.93 -6.95
C ALA A 16 6.55 -66.21 -7.10
N GLY A 17 6.47 -67.09 -6.10
CA GLY A 17 7.12 -68.40 -6.13
C GLY A 17 6.34 -69.42 -6.97
N ASN A 18 6.89 -70.63 -7.08
CA ASN A 18 6.22 -71.80 -7.66
C ASN A 18 6.44 -73.04 -6.77
N VAL A 19 6.16 -74.25 -7.29
CA VAL A 19 6.22 -75.50 -6.52
C VAL A 19 7.65 -75.86 -6.08
N ASP A 20 8.66 -75.33 -6.77
CA ASP A 20 10.07 -75.66 -6.55
C ASP A 20 10.87 -74.49 -5.95
N ILE A 21 10.34 -73.26 -5.99
CA ILE A 21 11.04 -72.03 -5.59
C ILE A 21 10.10 -71.11 -4.79
N ALA A 22 10.54 -70.72 -3.59
CA ALA A 22 9.81 -69.77 -2.74
C ALA A 22 9.69 -68.38 -3.39
N ALA A 23 8.63 -67.64 -3.05
CA ALA A 23 8.47 -66.25 -3.52
C ALA A 23 9.64 -65.37 -3.07
N ALA A 24 10.10 -64.49 -3.96
CA ALA A 24 11.20 -63.59 -3.62
C ALA A 24 10.74 -62.51 -2.65
N THR A 25 11.61 -62.13 -1.71
CA THR A 25 11.40 -60.97 -0.86
C THR A 25 11.20 -59.72 -1.74
N PRO A 26 10.10 -58.97 -1.56
CA PRO A 26 9.88 -57.76 -2.33
C PRO A 26 11.05 -56.78 -2.20
N VAL A 27 11.47 -56.21 -3.33
CA VAL A 27 12.48 -55.15 -3.35
C VAL A 27 11.78 -53.83 -3.59
N GLU A 28 11.98 -52.89 -2.67
CA GLU A 28 11.43 -51.54 -2.76
C GLU A 28 12.55 -50.54 -3.04
N ARG A 29 12.33 -49.66 -4.02
CA ARG A 29 13.18 -48.52 -4.32
C ARG A 29 12.33 -47.27 -4.33
N SER A 30 12.71 -46.29 -3.51
CA SER A 30 12.02 -45.00 -3.44
C SER A 30 12.87 -43.89 -4.05
N PHE A 31 12.23 -42.96 -4.74
CA PHE A 31 12.84 -41.72 -5.21
C PHE A 31 11.83 -40.57 -5.13
N ASN A 32 12.34 -39.34 -4.98
CA ASN A 32 11.50 -38.14 -5.01
C ASN A 32 11.38 -37.63 -6.44
N VAL A 33 10.15 -37.43 -6.88
CA VAL A 33 9.81 -36.68 -8.09
C VAL A 33 9.71 -35.21 -7.69
N THR A 34 10.48 -34.36 -8.35
CA THR A 34 10.41 -32.90 -8.19
C THR A 34 9.75 -32.29 -9.43
N THR A 35 8.96 -31.23 -9.25
CA THR A 35 8.51 -30.39 -10.36
C THR A 35 9.49 -29.23 -10.60
N ASN A 36 9.49 -28.67 -11.81
CA ASN A 36 10.14 -27.40 -12.13
C ASN A 36 9.11 -26.37 -12.63
N PHE A 37 9.54 -25.12 -12.84
CA PHE A 37 8.63 -24.06 -13.26
C PHE A 37 8.01 -24.35 -14.64
N LEU A 38 8.78 -24.91 -15.58
CA LEU A 38 8.29 -25.19 -16.94
C LEU A 38 7.21 -26.27 -16.97
N ALA A 39 7.36 -27.33 -16.16
CA ALA A 39 6.35 -28.38 -16.01
C ALA A 39 5.07 -27.82 -15.38
N TRP A 40 5.20 -27.02 -14.33
CA TRP A 40 4.07 -26.31 -13.72
C TRP A 40 3.39 -25.37 -14.72
N GLN A 41 4.16 -24.61 -15.50
CA GLN A 41 3.63 -23.70 -16.52
C GLN A 41 2.86 -24.48 -17.59
N THR A 42 3.38 -25.62 -18.04
CA THR A 42 2.72 -26.49 -19.02
C THR A 42 1.41 -27.06 -18.50
N ALA A 43 1.36 -27.43 -17.22
CA ALA A 43 0.16 -27.95 -16.57
C ALA A 43 -0.91 -26.88 -16.30
N ARG A 44 -0.53 -25.60 -16.13
CA ARG A 44 -1.44 -24.53 -15.67
C ARG A 44 -1.87 -23.54 -16.76
N PHE A 45 -1.18 -23.50 -17.89
CA PHE A 45 -1.48 -22.60 -19.02
C PHE A 45 -1.75 -23.39 -20.29
N THR A 46 -2.63 -22.88 -21.16
CA THR A 46 -2.87 -23.46 -22.50
C THR A 46 -1.69 -23.18 -23.43
N ALA A 47 -1.63 -23.86 -24.59
CA ALA A 47 -0.59 -23.59 -25.58
C ALA A 47 -0.57 -22.13 -26.06
N GLU A 48 -1.75 -21.54 -26.26
CA GLU A 48 -1.90 -20.13 -26.65
C GLU A 48 -1.40 -19.17 -25.55
N GLU A 49 -1.75 -19.42 -24.29
CA GLU A 49 -1.28 -18.59 -23.17
C GLU A 49 0.23 -18.69 -22.96
N ARG A 50 0.82 -19.86 -23.25
CA ARG A 50 2.28 -20.06 -23.21
C ARG A 50 3.01 -19.34 -24.35
N ALA A 51 2.34 -19.09 -25.47
CA ALA A 51 2.92 -18.28 -26.55
C ALA A 51 3.09 -16.80 -26.15
N GLY A 52 2.44 -16.33 -25.07
CA GLY A 52 2.57 -14.98 -24.55
C GLY A 52 3.40 -14.90 -23.26
N PRO A 53 4.69 -14.51 -23.31
CA PRO A 53 5.54 -14.40 -22.12
C PRO A 53 5.00 -13.44 -21.06
N ALA A 54 4.26 -12.40 -21.46
CA ALA A 54 3.61 -11.45 -20.55
C ALA A 54 2.43 -12.05 -19.75
N ARG A 55 1.96 -13.27 -20.09
CA ARG A 55 0.88 -13.98 -19.39
C ARG A 55 1.40 -15.12 -18.54
N SER A 56 2.31 -15.93 -19.10
CA SER A 56 2.75 -17.19 -18.49
C SER A 56 4.21 -17.19 -18.05
N GLY A 57 5.00 -16.18 -18.42
CA GLY A 57 6.42 -16.10 -18.06
C GLY A 57 6.67 -15.97 -16.55
N PRO A 58 7.92 -16.14 -16.08
CA PRO A 58 8.26 -16.11 -14.66
C PRO A 58 7.81 -14.84 -13.93
N ASN A 59 8.03 -13.67 -14.56
CA ASN A 59 7.67 -12.35 -14.01
C ASN A 59 6.29 -11.87 -14.45
N ALA A 60 5.53 -12.68 -15.20
CA ALA A 60 4.18 -12.33 -15.59
C ALA A 60 3.23 -12.46 -14.40
N VAL A 61 2.28 -11.52 -14.33
CA VAL A 61 1.24 -11.48 -13.32
C VAL A 61 -0.09 -11.72 -14.04
N TYR A 62 -0.61 -12.95 -13.94
CA TYR A 62 -1.87 -13.31 -14.60
C TYR A 62 -3.09 -12.90 -13.75
N GLY A 63 -3.04 -13.15 -12.44
CA GLY A 63 -4.02 -12.63 -11.49
C GLY A 63 -3.92 -11.11 -11.31
N LEU A 64 -4.85 -10.53 -10.58
CA LEU A 64 -4.86 -9.09 -10.24
C LEU A 64 -4.25 -8.83 -8.85
N ASP A 65 -3.44 -9.77 -8.35
CA ASP A 65 -2.89 -9.81 -6.98
C ASP A 65 -1.42 -9.38 -6.89
N ASP A 66 -0.84 -8.93 -8.01
CA ASP A 66 0.56 -8.51 -8.16
C ASP A 66 1.61 -9.60 -7.92
N LEU A 67 1.20 -10.86 -7.76
CA LEU A 67 2.13 -11.96 -7.53
C LEU A 67 2.58 -12.55 -8.87
N PRO A 68 3.89 -12.52 -9.19
CA PRO A 68 4.39 -13.14 -10.40
C PRO A 68 4.20 -14.65 -10.39
N ASN A 69 4.04 -15.25 -11.57
CA ASN A 69 3.84 -16.68 -11.74
C ASN A 69 4.94 -17.51 -11.08
N LEU A 70 6.21 -17.09 -11.13
CA LEU A 70 7.30 -17.82 -10.48
C LEU A 70 7.19 -17.79 -8.96
N VAL A 71 6.76 -16.66 -8.38
CA VAL A 71 6.48 -16.58 -6.94
C VAL A 71 5.29 -17.46 -6.58
N LYS A 72 4.22 -17.46 -7.39
CA LYS A 72 3.08 -18.35 -7.18
C LYS A 72 3.49 -19.82 -7.21
N TYR A 73 4.27 -20.22 -8.21
CA TYR A 73 4.86 -21.56 -8.29
C TYR A 73 5.62 -21.93 -7.01
N ALA A 74 6.53 -21.06 -6.57
CA ALA A 74 7.34 -21.28 -5.38
C ALA A 74 6.52 -21.38 -4.09
N LEU A 75 5.42 -20.65 -3.99
CA LEU A 75 4.52 -20.70 -2.83
C LEU A 75 3.45 -21.81 -2.96
N GLY A 76 3.45 -22.59 -4.04
CA GLY A 76 2.45 -23.65 -4.28
C GLY A 76 1.05 -23.12 -4.61
N LEU A 77 0.97 -21.93 -5.21
CA LEU A 77 -0.26 -21.21 -5.55
C LEU A 77 -0.64 -21.39 -7.03
N LEU A 78 -1.91 -21.14 -7.35
CA LEU A 78 -2.42 -21.19 -8.72
C LEU A 78 -2.23 -19.85 -9.46
N PRO A 79 -1.80 -19.83 -10.74
CA PRO A 79 -1.47 -18.58 -11.43
C PRO A 79 -2.68 -17.71 -11.76
N LYS A 80 -3.79 -18.33 -12.15
CA LYS A 80 -4.99 -17.68 -12.73
C LYS A 80 -6.03 -17.25 -11.70
N VAL A 81 -5.67 -17.27 -10.42
CA VAL A 81 -6.54 -16.84 -9.33
C VAL A 81 -5.91 -15.67 -8.61
N ASN A 82 -6.75 -14.78 -8.09
CA ASN A 82 -6.31 -13.72 -7.20
C ASN A 82 -6.06 -14.34 -5.82
N VAL A 83 -4.82 -14.22 -5.34
CA VAL A 83 -4.40 -14.77 -4.05
C VAL A 83 -4.51 -13.69 -2.97
N THR A 84 -5.19 -14.03 -1.87
CA THR A 84 -5.36 -13.14 -0.71
C THR A 84 -4.90 -13.78 0.60
N SER A 85 -5.04 -15.10 0.74
CA SER A 85 -4.39 -15.89 1.78
C SER A 85 -3.02 -16.41 1.32
N GLU A 86 -2.14 -16.78 2.27
CA GLU A 86 -0.86 -17.46 2.02
C GLU A 86 0.21 -16.70 1.19
N ARG A 87 -0.12 -15.50 0.73
CA ARG A 87 0.85 -14.54 0.18
C ARG A 87 1.80 -14.04 1.27
N PRO A 88 2.96 -13.48 0.88
CA PRO A 88 3.80 -12.78 1.83
C PRO A 88 3.02 -11.65 2.53
N ALA A 89 3.25 -11.52 3.83
CA ALA A 89 2.59 -10.57 4.70
C ALA A 89 3.61 -9.90 5.63
N LEU A 90 3.28 -8.69 6.08
CA LEU A 90 4.11 -7.91 6.99
C LEU A 90 3.27 -7.41 8.15
N THR A 91 3.76 -7.65 9.36
CA THR A 91 3.15 -7.25 10.64
C THR A 91 4.24 -6.74 11.58
N GLU A 92 3.88 -6.41 12.82
CA GLU A 92 4.84 -6.12 13.89
C GLU A 92 4.51 -6.91 15.15
N ASP A 93 5.52 -7.14 16.00
CA ASP A 93 5.37 -7.74 17.32
C ASP A 93 5.61 -6.75 18.48
N GLY A 94 5.68 -5.46 18.16
CA GLY A 94 6.00 -4.36 19.09
C GLY A 94 7.50 -4.05 19.22
N THR A 95 8.38 -4.96 18.80
CA THR A 95 9.85 -4.75 18.82
C THR A 95 10.50 -4.94 17.45
N ARG A 96 9.85 -5.66 16.55
CA ARG A 96 10.34 -5.99 15.22
C ARG A 96 9.23 -5.92 14.19
N TRP A 97 9.62 -5.59 12.98
CA TRP A 97 8.85 -5.91 11.78
C TRP A 97 8.95 -7.42 11.53
N VAL A 98 7.82 -8.04 11.19
CA VAL A 98 7.68 -9.49 11.02
C VAL A 98 7.11 -9.78 9.64
N PHE A 99 7.98 -10.22 8.73
CA PHE A 99 7.63 -10.65 7.38
C PHE A 99 7.42 -12.16 7.35
N THR A 100 6.26 -12.64 6.89
CA THR A 100 5.95 -14.07 6.83
C THR A 100 5.58 -14.51 5.44
N TYR A 101 5.93 -15.75 5.08
CA TYR A 101 5.49 -16.40 3.85
C TYR A 101 5.39 -17.92 4.06
N ASP A 102 4.51 -18.56 3.30
CA ASP A 102 4.30 -20.01 3.34
C ASP A 102 4.83 -20.65 2.05
N ARG A 103 5.62 -21.71 2.17
CA ARG A 103 6.11 -22.47 1.02
C ARG A 103 5.85 -23.96 1.18
N PRO A 104 5.75 -24.73 0.09
CA PRO A 104 5.68 -26.18 0.17
C PRO A 104 6.83 -26.77 0.99
N GLU A 105 6.53 -27.79 1.79
CA GLU A 105 7.50 -28.46 2.64
C GLU A 105 8.40 -29.40 1.83
N GLY A 106 9.65 -29.57 2.30
CA GLY A 106 10.64 -30.45 1.69
C GLY A 106 11.19 -29.95 0.35
N ASN A 107 11.90 -30.83 -0.35
CA ASN A 107 12.51 -30.54 -1.65
C ASN A 107 11.54 -30.77 -2.84
N ALA A 108 10.22 -30.68 -2.61
CA ALA A 108 9.20 -31.01 -3.62
C ALA A 108 9.31 -30.15 -4.91
N LEU A 109 9.86 -28.94 -4.79
CA LEU A 109 10.09 -28.02 -5.90
C LEU A 109 11.54 -28.03 -6.44
N GLY A 110 12.35 -29.02 -6.04
CA GLY A 110 13.71 -29.24 -6.56
C GLY A 110 14.68 -28.09 -6.25
N SER A 111 14.76 -27.11 -7.17
CA SER A 111 15.81 -26.09 -7.29
C SER A 111 15.37 -24.65 -6.95
N VAL A 112 14.27 -24.48 -6.21
CA VAL A 112 13.80 -23.15 -5.80
C VAL A 112 14.61 -22.62 -4.62
N GLN A 113 15.24 -21.47 -4.82
CA GLN A 113 15.91 -20.71 -3.76
C GLN A 113 15.02 -19.55 -3.30
N TYR A 114 14.93 -19.39 -1.98
CA TYR A 114 14.16 -18.33 -1.33
C TYR A 114 15.12 -17.43 -0.56
N ALA A 115 15.01 -16.13 -0.74
CA ALA A 115 15.68 -15.15 0.08
C ALA A 115 14.72 -14.02 0.43
N VAL A 116 14.58 -13.70 1.71
CA VAL A 116 13.92 -12.44 2.11
C VAL A 116 14.98 -11.35 2.04
N GLU A 117 14.62 -10.25 1.40
CA GLU A 117 15.48 -9.07 1.29
C GLU A 117 14.79 -7.90 1.99
N VAL A 118 15.60 -7.07 2.65
CA VAL A 118 15.18 -5.83 3.31
C VAL A 118 15.93 -4.64 2.72
N LEU A 119 15.27 -3.49 2.70
CA LEU A 119 15.81 -2.20 2.27
C LEU A 119 15.25 -1.08 3.14
N THR A 120 16.10 -0.18 3.62
CA THR A 120 15.69 0.97 4.46
C THR A 120 15.57 2.28 3.70
N ASN A 121 15.99 2.30 2.44
CA ASN A 121 15.87 3.44 1.53
C ASN A 121 15.43 2.98 0.14
N LEU A 122 14.14 3.09 -0.19
CA LEU A 122 13.60 2.66 -1.49
C LEU A 122 14.18 3.42 -2.69
N ARG A 123 14.84 4.56 -2.48
CA ARG A 123 15.51 5.30 -3.57
C ARG A 123 16.74 4.60 -4.11
N ASP A 124 17.30 3.66 -3.36
CA ASP A 124 18.45 2.86 -3.78
C ASP A 124 18.02 1.40 -4.02
N PRO A 125 17.47 1.08 -5.21
CA PRO A 125 17.02 -0.27 -5.52
C PRO A 125 18.17 -1.28 -5.67
N ALA A 126 19.43 -0.87 -5.61
CA ALA A 126 20.56 -1.79 -5.60
C ALA A 126 20.91 -2.29 -4.19
N ALA A 127 20.39 -1.64 -3.14
CA ALA A 127 20.75 -1.91 -1.75
C ALA A 127 19.90 -3.00 -1.06
N TRP A 128 19.05 -3.74 -1.79
CA TRP A 128 18.34 -4.89 -1.23
C TRP A 128 19.33 -5.92 -0.68
N SER A 129 19.14 -6.34 0.57
CA SER A 129 20.05 -7.29 1.21
C SER A 129 19.33 -8.19 2.21
N GLY A 130 19.95 -9.32 2.56
CA GLY A 130 19.51 -10.14 3.70
C GLY A 130 20.06 -9.67 5.06
N ALA A 131 20.81 -8.56 5.08
CA ALA A 131 21.56 -8.14 6.27
C ALA A 131 20.62 -7.64 7.38
N GLY A 132 20.85 -8.11 8.60
CA GLY A 132 20.02 -7.76 9.76
C GLY A 132 18.68 -8.50 9.84
N LEU A 133 18.40 -9.42 8.90
CA LEU A 133 17.24 -10.31 8.98
C LEU A 133 17.56 -11.58 9.77
N LEU A 134 16.67 -11.93 10.67
CA LEU A 134 16.59 -13.27 11.25
C LEU A 134 15.48 -14.02 10.53
N ASN A 135 15.83 -15.01 9.69
CA ASN A 135 14.86 -15.80 8.92
C ASN A 135 14.83 -17.25 9.41
N GLU A 136 13.66 -17.70 9.88
CA GLU A 136 13.48 -19.02 10.48
C GLU A 136 12.16 -19.65 10.08
N GLN A 137 12.10 -20.99 10.10
CA GLN A 137 10.86 -21.73 9.97
C GLN A 137 10.15 -21.74 11.33
N VAL A 138 8.89 -21.31 11.37
CA VAL A 138 8.12 -21.20 12.63
C VAL A 138 7.04 -22.27 12.76
N SER A 139 6.57 -22.86 11.66
CA SER A 139 5.64 -23.99 11.70
C SER A 139 5.70 -24.82 10.44
N SER A 140 5.19 -26.05 10.50
CA SER A 140 4.92 -26.90 9.34
C SER A 140 3.58 -27.58 9.50
N VAL A 141 2.61 -27.27 8.64
CA VAL A 141 1.23 -27.78 8.71
C VAL A 141 0.72 -28.04 7.31
N GLY A 142 0.14 -29.22 7.08
CA GLY A 142 -0.53 -29.55 5.80
C GLY A 142 0.40 -29.55 4.58
N GLY A 143 1.67 -29.92 4.75
CA GLY A 143 2.66 -29.91 3.66
C GLY A 143 3.16 -28.50 3.29
N LYS A 144 2.90 -27.49 4.12
CA LYS A 144 3.44 -26.14 3.99
C LYS A 144 4.24 -25.75 5.24
N ALA A 145 5.42 -25.19 5.00
CA ALA A 145 6.26 -24.58 6.02
C ALA A 145 6.04 -23.06 6.05
N ARG A 146 5.73 -22.51 7.22
CA ARG A 146 5.68 -21.06 7.44
C ARG A 146 7.06 -20.57 7.85
N TRP A 147 7.53 -19.54 7.16
CA TRP A 147 8.77 -18.85 7.43
C TRP A 147 8.52 -17.45 7.94
N ARG A 148 9.39 -16.99 8.83
CA ARG A 148 9.34 -15.69 9.47
C ARG A 148 10.72 -15.03 9.36
N ALA A 149 10.77 -13.88 8.70
CA ALA A 149 11.90 -12.97 8.73
C ALA A 149 11.57 -11.77 9.62
N THR A 150 12.49 -11.41 10.53
CA THR A 150 12.30 -10.25 11.42
C THR A 150 13.39 -9.19 11.24
N TYR A 151 13.02 -7.92 11.41
CA TYR A 151 13.93 -6.77 11.34
C TYR A 151 13.64 -5.78 12.48
N PRO A 152 14.65 -5.11 13.08
CA PRO A 152 14.43 -4.17 14.17
C PRO A 152 13.46 -3.04 13.82
N LEU A 153 12.45 -2.86 14.67
CA LEU A 153 11.49 -1.76 14.59
C LEU A 153 12.07 -0.52 15.29
N ARG A 154 11.79 0.68 14.75
CA ARG A 154 12.01 1.91 15.50
C ARG A 154 10.92 2.06 16.55
N SER A 155 11.29 2.19 17.82
CA SER A 155 10.36 2.29 18.95
C SER A 155 10.95 3.11 20.08
N THR A 156 10.22 3.25 21.20
CA THR A 156 10.72 3.87 22.43
C THR A 156 11.97 3.17 22.98
N THR A 157 12.07 1.85 22.83
CA THR A 157 13.21 1.05 23.29
C THR A 157 14.31 0.91 22.24
N ASN A 158 14.03 1.27 20.99
CA ASN A 158 15.00 1.24 19.89
C ASN A 158 14.83 2.47 18.96
N PRO A 159 15.21 3.67 19.43
CA PRO A 159 15.06 4.89 18.64
C PRO A 159 15.97 4.93 17.40
N ALA A 160 17.00 4.07 17.33
CA ALA A 160 17.90 3.98 16.18
C ALA A 160 17.32 3.13 15.02
N GLY A 161 16.20 2.43 15.23
CA GLY A 161 15.56 1.62 14.19
C GLY A 161 15.26 2.42 12.91
N ALA A 162 15.11 1.72 11.80
CA ALA A 162 14.79 2.36 10.52
C ALA A 162 13.38 2.97 10.57
N ARG A 163 13.22 4.19 10.04
CA ARG A 163 11.89 4.82 9.89
C ARG A 163 11.03 4.08 8.88
N VAL A 164 11.65 3.48 7.88
CA VAL A 164 11.00 2.64 6.87
C VAL A 164 11.85 1.40 6.66
N ALA A 165 11.20 0.23 6.65
CA ALA A 165 11.81 -1.03 6.28
C ALA A 165 10.93 -1.71 5.24
N ALA A 166 11.43 -1.80 4.01
CA ALA A 166 10.78 -2.49 2.91
C ALA A 166 11.29 -3.92 2.79
N PHE A 167 10.41 -4.85 2.48
CA PHE A 167 10.62 -6.28 2.41
C PHE A 167 10.11 -6.82 1.08
N ARG A 168 10.82 -7.80 0.54
CA ARG A 168 10.33 -8.64 -0.56
C ARG A 168 10.88 -10.06 -0.41
N LEU A 169 10.15 -11.02 -0.95
CA LEU A 169 10.63 -12.37 -1.15
C LEU A 169 11.21 -12.47 -2.55
N ARG A 170 12.50 -12.80 -2.65
CA ARG A 170 13.16 -13.19 -3.90
C ARG A 170 13.06 -14.70 -4.07
N VAL A 171 12.61 -15.11 -5.24
CA VAL A 171 12.51 -16.51 -5.68
C VAL A 171 13.41 -16.68 -6.89
N THR A 172 14.34 -17.62 -6.82
CA THR A 172 15.26 -17.94 -7.91
C THR A 172 15.14 -19.41 -8.28
N THR A 173 15.03 -19.68 -9.58
CA THR A 173 15.04 -21.01 -10.20
C THR A 173 15.95 -20.97 -11.44
N PRO A 174 16.26 -22.11 -12.08
CA PRO A 174 16.99 -22.12 -13.36
C PRO A 174 16.30 -21.31 -14.46
N GLU A 175 14.98 -21.16 -14.41
CA GLU A 175 14.18 -20.43 -15.40
C GLU A 175 14.15 -18.90 -15.16
N GLY A 176 14.58 -18.42 -14.00
CA GLY A 176 14.69 -17.00 -13.73
C GLY A 176 14.62 -16.60 -12.26
N THR A 177 14.50 -15.30 -12.03
CA THR A 177 14.30 -14.72 -10.71
C THR A 177 13.08 -13.80 -10.75
N ALA A 178 12.24 -13.91 -9.72
CA ALA A 178 11.05 -13.09 -9.52
C ALA A 178 10.96 -12.63 -8.07
N TYR A 179 10.17 -11.58 -7.84
CA TYR A 179 10.01 -10.97 -6.54
C TYR A 179 8.54 -10.90 -6.14
N SER A 180 8.25 -11.07 -4.85
CA SER A 180 6.93 -10.72 -4.34
C SER A 180 6.71 -9.21 -4.42
N PRO A 181 5.45 -8.73 -4.37
CA PRO A 181 5.18 -7.33 -4.10
C PRO A 181 5.96 -6.81 -2.90
N VAL A 182 6.44 -5.57 -3.00
CA VAL A 182 7.17 -4.93 -1.91
C VAL A 182 6.18 -4.53 -0.82
N LEU A 183 6.40 -5.08 0.38
CA LEU A 183 5.71 -4.66 1.60
C LEU A 183 6.65 -3.79 2.41
N ALA A 184 6.16 -2.75 3.05
CA ALA A 184 6.97 -1.93 3.95
C ALA A 184 6.28 -1.74 5.29
N GLY A 185 7.10 -1.57 6.31
CA GLY A 185 6.72 -1.05 7.60
C GLY A 185 7.25 0.38 7.71
N MET A 186 6.42 1.28 8.21
CA MET A 186 6.75 2.68 8.42
C MET A 186 6.48 3.08 9.88
N THR A 187 7.42 3.81 10.45
CA THR A 187 7.33 4.41 11.80
C THR A 187 7.34 5.92 11.69
N GLN A 188 6.30 6.56 12.20
CA GLN A 188 6.18 8.02 12.32
C GLN A 188 6.24 8.43 13.79
N GLU A 189 6.95 9.52 14.08
CA GLU A 189 7.18 10.00 15.44
C GLU A 189 6.23 11.16 15.75
N LEU A 190 5.64 11.11 16.94
CA LEU A 190 4.78 12.14 17.48
C LEU A 190 5.42 12.70 18.75
N PRO A 191 6.22 13.77 18.68
CA PRO A 191 6.77 14.43 19.86
C PRO A 191 5.67 15.04 20.74
N ALA A 192 5.88 15.06 22.05
CA ALA A 192 5.01 15.75 23.00
C ALA A 192 5.13 17.28 22.81
N GLY A 193 4.04 17.99 23.10
CA GLY A 193 4.01 19.46 23.05
C GLY A 193 4.02 20.08 21.65
N GLN A 194 3.88 19.26 20.60
CA GLN A 194 3.97 19.70 19.22
C GLN A 194 2.77 19.23 18.41
N THR A 195 2.57 19.89 17.27
CA THR A 195 1.70 19.37 16.22
C THR A 195 2.58 18.72 15.15
N THR A 196 2.26 17.48 14.77
CA THR A 196 2.96 16.74 13.72
C THR A 196 2.02 16.48 12.56
N ALA A 197 2.49 16.73 11.33
CA ALA A 197 1.77 16.38 10.12
C ALA A 197 2.20 14.97 9.65
N LEU A 198 1.24 14.11 9.32
CA LEU A 198 1.51 12.76 8.85
C LEU A 198 0.45 12.27 7.85
N SER A 199 0.80 11.21 7.14
CA SER A 199 -0.05 10.47 6.20
C SER A 199 0.35 9.00 6.19
N PHE A 200 -0.51 8.14 5.63
CA PHE A 200 -0.29 6.70 5.55
C PHE A 200 0.02 6.30 4.09
N PRO A 201 1.30 6.24 3.69
CA PRO A 201 1.69 6.06 2.29
C PRO A 201 1.63 4.60 1.80
N LEU A 202 1.33 3.65 2.70
CA LEU A 202 1.33 2.23 2.39
C LEU A 202 -0.10 1.73 2.26
N TYR A 203 -0.39 1.00 1.18
CA TYR A 203 -1.72 0.49 0.92
C TYR A 203 -1.94 -0.83 1.68
N PRO A 204 -3.10 -1.03 2.30
CA PRO A 204 -3.44 -2.35 2.81
C PRO A 204 -3.58 -3.34 1.63
N VAL A 205 -3.70 -4.61 2.00
CA VAL A 205 -3.89 -5.71 1.06
C VAL A 205 -5.39 -6.06 1.02
N PRO A 206 -5.99 -6.30 -0.16
CA PRO A 206 -7.35 -6.82 -0.24
C PRO A 206 -7.54 -8.11 0.55
N THR A 207 -8.60 -8.19 1.36
CA THR A 207 -8.89 -9.33 2.24
C THR A 207 -9.52 -10.51 1.51
N SER A 208 -10.03 -10.31 0.29
CA SER A 208 -10.61 -11.38 -0.52
C SER A 208 -10.37 -11.18 -2.03
N ALA A 209 -10.39 -12.28 -2.77
CA ALA A 209 -10.14 -12.29 -4.22
C ALA A 209 -11.14 -11.44 -5.02
N ALA A 210 -12.40 -11.36 -4.55
CA ALA A 210 -13.49 -10.61 -5.18
C ALA A 210 -13.33 -9.09 -5.10
N LEU A 211 -12.40 -8.61 -4.25
CA LEU A 211 -12.05 -7.21 -4.13
C LEU A 211 -11.01 -6.77 -5.17
N MET A 212 -10.59 -7.64 -6.09
CA MET A 212 -9.70 -7.31 -7.19
C MET A 212 -10.38 -7.70 -8.50
N ALA A 213 -10.63 -6.71 -9.38
CA ALA A 213 -11.38 -6.94 -10.61
C ALA A 213 -10.99 -5.95 -11.71
N ARG A 214 -11.63 -6.10 -12.87
CA ARG A 214 -11.50 -5.18 -14.02
C ARG A 214 -12.78 -4.38 -14.18
N LEU A 215 -12.63 -3.13 -14.59
CA LEU A 215 -13.77 -2.25 -14.88
C LEU A 215 -14.56 -2.81 -16.06
N THR A 216 -15.82 -3.13 -15.86
CA THR A 216 -16.73 -3.50 -16.96
C THR A 216 -17.55 -2.32 -17.44
N ASP A 217 -17.86 -1.37 -16.56
CA ASP A 217 -18.49 -0.09 -16.88
C ASP A 217 -18.12 0.99 -15.86
N THR A 218 -18.30 2.26 -16.22
CA THR A 218 -18.12 3.41 -15.32
C THR A 218 -19.11 4.53 -15.61
N GLY A 219 -19.60 5.17 -14.55
CA GLY A 219 -20.43 6.37 -14.64
C GLY A 219 -19.84 7.59 -13.95
N PRO A 220 -20.65 8.64 -13.72
CA PRO A 220 -20.23 9.86 -13.04
C PRO A 220 -19.66 9.63 -11.62
N ASN A 221 -20.22 8.64 -10.92
CA ASN A 221 -19.93 8.34 -9.52
C ASN A 221 -19.97 6.83 -9.24
N PHE A 222 -19.79 5.97 -10.25
CA PHE A 222 -19.80 4.53 -10.03
C PHE A 222 -18.82 3.78 -10.92
N ILE A 223 -18.51 2.55 -10.50
CA ILE A 223 -17.85 1.54 -11.31
C ILE A 223 -18.61 0.22 -11.23
N GLU A 224 -18.47 -0.61 -12.25
CA GLU A 224 -18.99 -1.97 -12.28
C GLU A 224 -17.89 -2.98 -12.56
N ALA A 225 -18.08 -4.19 -12.04
CA ALA A 225 -17.25 -5.35 -12.38
C ALA A 225 -18.10 -6.62 -12.47
N ALA A 226 -18.10 -7.26 -13.63
CA ALA A 226 -18.86 -8.49 -13.84
C ALA A 226 -18.44 -9.61 -12.86
N GLY A 227 -19.43 -10.29 -12.28
CA GLY A 227 -19.22 -11.45 -11.41
C GLY A 227 -18.62 -11.12 -10.04
N ALA A 228 -18.55 -9.84 -9.65
CA ALA A 228 -17.92 -9.44 -8.41
C ALA A 228 -18.79 -9.71 -7.15
N GLY A 229 -20.11 -9.80 -7.31
CA GLY A 229 -21.05 -10.18 -6.26
C GLY A 229 -21.11 -9.19 -5.09
N TRP A 230 -20.76 -7.92 -5.30
CA TRP A 230 -20.60 -6.94 -4.23
C TRP A 230 -21.92 -6.58 -3.56
N THR A 231 -22.09 -7.01 -2.32
CA THR A 231 -23.15 -6.57 -1.43
C THR A 231 -22.60 -5.65 -0.33
N ALA A 232 -23.46 -4.89 0.34
CA ALA A 232 -23.08 -4.16 1.54
C ALA A 232 -22.43 -5.09 2.60
N ALA A 233 -22.90 -6.34 2.71
CA ALA A 233 -22.30 -7.35 3.58
C ALA A 233 -20.87 -7.76 3.14
N THR A 234 -20.60 -7.87 1.83
CA THR A 234 -19.24 -8.19 1.34
C THR A 234 -18.22 -7.07 1.56
N LEU A 235 -18.69 -5.84 1.78
CA LEU A 235 -17.86 -4.68 2.15
C LEU A 235 -17.93 -4.37 3.66
N GLY A 236 -18.44 -5.30 4.47
CA GLY A 236 -18.64 -5.08 5.90
C GLY A 236 -19.92 -4.29 6.19
N ASP A 237 -20.82 -4.91 6.94
CA ASP A 237 -22.16 -4.47 7.31
C ASP A 237 -22.21 -3.45 8.47
N GLY A 238 -21.34 -2.42 8.42
CA GLY A 238 -21.61 -1.18 9.17
C GLY A 238 -20.50 -0.57 10.03
N LEU A 239 -19.23 -0.98 9.90
CA LEU A 239 -18.13 -0.33 10.66
C LEU A 239 -16.78 -0.18 9.96
N GLN A 240 -16.55 -0.72 8.75
CA GLN A 240 -15.30 -0.47 8.03
C GLN A 240 -15.54 0.24 6.69
N PRO A 241 -15.11 1.50 6.54
CA PRO A 241 -15.12 2.18 5.27
C PRO A 241 -14.17 1.50 4.29
N HIS A 242 -14.39 1.69 2.99
CA HIS A 242 -13.56 1.12 1.93
C HIS A 242 -13.16 2.19 0.90
N TYR A 243 -12.08 1.92 0.18
CA TYR A 243 -11.60 2.71 -0.94
C TYR A 243 -11.44 1.83 -2.18
N VAL A 244 -11.73 2.37 -3.36
CA VAL A 244 -11.28 1.81 -4.63
C VAL A 244 -9.96 2.44 -5.01
N ARG A 245 -8.95 1.63 -5.34
CA ARG A 245 -7.72 2.08 -5.97
C ARG A 245 -7.64 1.56 -7.40
N ILE A 246 -7.46 2.46 -8.36
CA ILE A 246 -7.21 2.09 -9.76
C ILE A 246 -5.75 1.67 -9.93
N ARG A 247 -5.51 0.52 -10.55
CA ARG A 247 -4.19 -0.12 -10.67
C ARG A 247 -3.58 -0.05 -12.07
N SER A 248 -4.39 0.14 -13.11
CA SER A 248 -3.91 0.29 -14.49
C SER A 248 -4.56 1.46 -15.23
N GLY A 249 -4.05 1.74 -16.43
CA GLY A 249 -4.59 2.76 -17.33
C GLY A 249 -4.27 4.19 -16.91
N ALA A 250 -4.93 5.15 -17.56
CA ALA A 250 -4.67 6.58 -17.38
C ALA A 250 -4.97 7.09 -15.97
N SER A 251 -5.83 6.37 -15.23
CA SER A 251 -6.22 6.71 -13.85
C SER A 251 -5.49 5.92 -12.77
N ALA A 252 -4.49 5.11 -13.13
CA ALA A 252 -3.72 4.33 -12.18
C ALA A 252 -3.16 5.21 -11.03
N GLY A 253 -3.28 4.72 -9.80
CA GLY A 253 -2.87 5.40 -8.58
C GLY A 253 -3.91 6.34 -7.98
N ARG A 254 -5.09 6.48 -8.60
CA ARG A 254 -6.22 7.20 -8.02
C ARG A 254 -6.91 6.36 -6.95
N VAL A 255 -7.28 7.01 -5.84
CA VAL A 255 -8.07 6.41 -4.75
C VAL A 255 -9.41 7.12 -4.63
N LEU A 256 -10.51 6.36 -4.53
CA LEU A 256 -11.87 6.87 -4.44
C LEU A 256 -12.60 6.24 -3.24
N PRO A 257 -13.11 7.04 -2.29
CA PRO A 257 -13.98 6.54 -1.22
C PRO A 257 -15.21 5.81 -1.76
N VAL A 258 -15.49 4.63 -1.21
CA VAL A 258 -16.73 3.90 -1.47
C VAL A 258 -17.83 4.46 -0.58
N ARG A 259 -18.96 4.83 -1.18
CA ARG A 259 -20.14 5.34 -0.49
C ARG A 259 -21.18 4.25 -0.24
N SER A 260 -21.38 3.36 -1.21
CA SER A 260 -22.31 2.23 -1.12
C SER A 260 -22.02 1.18 -2.19
N ALA A 261 -22.64 0.01 -2.07
CA ALA A 261 -22.59 -1.07 -3.05
C ALA A 261 -24.00 -1.51 -3.46
N VAL A 262 -24.16 -1.87 -4.74
CA VAL A 262 -25.43 -2.34 -5.33
C VAL A 262 -25.18 -3.70 -6.00
N GLY A 263 -25.59 -4.77 -5.31
CA GLY A 263 -25.20 -6.14 -5.69
C GLY A 263 -25.83 -6.69 -6.96
N ALA A 264 -27.09 -6.35 -7.26
CA ALA A 264 -27.74 -6.79 -8.49
C ALA A 264 -27.00 -6.30 -9.76
N GLU A 265 -26.30 -5.17 -9.64
CA GLU A 265 -25.57 -4.51 -10.73
C GLU A 265 -24.05 -4.77 -10.66
N ASN A 266 -23.56 -5.46 -9.61
CA ASN A 266 -22.14 -5.51 -9.26
C ASN A 266 -21.47 -4.12 -9.31
N ARG A 267 -22.12 -3.14 -8.67
CA ARG A 267 -21.75 -1.72 -8.76
C ARG A 267 -21.26 -1.17 -7.43
N LEU A 268 -20.20 -0.37 -7.46
CA LEU A 268 -19.78 0.49 -6.34
C LEU A 268 -20.08 1.94 -6.65
N VAL A 269 -20.73 2.62 -5.71
CA VAL A 269 -20.92 4.07 -5.75
C VAL A 269 -19.75 4.73 -5.03
N LEU A 270 -19.10 5.68 -5.70
CA LEU A 270 -17.84 6.28 -5.31
C LEU A 270 -17.98 7.79 -5.10
N ASP A 271 -17.15 8.33 -4.22
CA ASP A 271 -16.87 9.76 -4.19
C ASP A 271 -15.80 10.11 -5.24
N SER A 272 -16.21 10.78 -6.32
CA SER A 272 -15.31 11.19 -7.38
C SER A 272 -14.60 12.52 -7.12
N GLY A 273 -14.91 13.22 -6.03
CA GLY A 273 -14.33 14.54 -5.73
C GLY A 273 -14.54 15.55 -6.87
N GLY A 274 -15.65 15.45 -7.60
CA GLY A 274 -15.94 16.33 -8.74
C GLY A 274 -15.29 15.92 -10.07
N LEU A 275 -14.46 14.86 -10.10
CA LEU A 275 -13.84 14.37 -11.33
C LEU A 275 -14.20 12.89 -11.61
N PRO A 276 -15.23 12.59 -12.42
CA PRO A 276 -15.62 11.22 -12.75
C PRO A 276 -14.51 10.38 -13.38
N LEU A 277 -14.50 9.07 -13.12
CA LEU A 277 -13.57 8.14 -13.77
C LEU A 277 -13.77 8.05 -15.29
N ALA A 278 -15.02 8.12 -15.75
CA ALA A 278 -15.34 8.14 -17.18
C ALA A 278 -14.68 9.32 -17.93
N ARG A 279 -14.37 10.43 -17.23
CA ARG A 279 -13.66 11.58 -17.80
C ARG A 279 -12.14 11.50 -17.69
N SER A 280 -11.61 10.50 -16.99
CA SER A 280 -10.17 10.33 -16.76
C SER A 280 -9.54 9.21 -17.61
N GLY A 281 -10.21 8.80 -18.68
CA GLY A 281 -9.65 7.94 -19.74
C GLY A 281 -9.43 6.48 -19.33
N VAL A 282 -10.27 5.95 -18.45
CA VAL A 282 -10.23 4.53 -18.08
C VAL A 282 -10.76 3.65 -19.22
N THR A 283 -10.22 2.44 -19.34
CA THR A 283 -10.74 1.41 -20.25
C THR A 283 -11.73 0.52 -19.54
N THR A 284 -12.84 0.17 -20.19
CA THR A 284 -13.86 -0.75 -19.66
C THR A 284 -14.00 -2.01 -20.53
N GLY A 285 -14.73 -3.00 -20.03
CA GLY A 285 -15.01 -4.27 -20.71
C GLY A 285 -14.08 -5.42 -20.28
N ALA A 286 -13.97 -6.48 -21.09
CA ALA A 286 -13.21 -7.68 -20.73
C ALA A 286 -11.70 -7.41 -20.50
N ALA A 287 -11.16 -6.41 -21.22
CA ALA A 287 -9.79 -5.92 -21.05
C ALA A 287 -9.72 -4.61 -20.24
N GLY A 288 -10.78 -4.30 -19.47
CA GLY A 288 -10.88 -3.08 -18.69
C GLY A 288 -9.77 -2.91 -17.67
N ASP A 289 -9.61 -1.68 -17.20
CA ASP A 289 -8.58 -1.34 -16.25
C ASP A 289 -8.77 -2.08 -14.93
N ALA A 290 -7.66 -2.57 -14.37
CA ALA A 290 -7.64 -3.26 -13.10
C ALA A 290 -7.81 -2.26 -11.96
N PHE A 291 -8.57 -2.67 -10.94
CA PHE A 291 -8.70 -1.96 -9.68
C PHE A 291 -8.77 -2.95 -8.52
N GLU A 292 -8.62 -2.40 -7.33
CA GLU A 292 -8.77 -3.13 -6.08
C GLU A 292 -9.62 -2.33 -5.09
N VAL A 293 -10.33 -3.05 -4.23
CA VAL A 293 -11.08 -2.50 -3.11
C VAL A 293 -10.28 -2.78 -1.83
N LEU A 294 -10.05 -1.72 -1.06
CA LEU A 294 -9.18 -1.70 0.10
C LEU A 294 -9.99 -1.28 1.32
N ALA A 295 -9.83 -1.99 2.44
CA ALA A 295 -10.34 -1.52 3.72
C ALA A 295 -9.68 -0.18 4.07
N ALA A 296 -10.45 0.76 4.58
CA ALA A 296 -9.96 2.05 5.00
C ALA A 296 -9.25 1.93 6.35
N GLN A 297 -8.15 2.67 6.52
CA GLN A 297 -7.61 2.93 7.84
C GLN A 297 -8.60 3.79 8.62
N THR A 298 -8.95 3.42 9.84
CA THR A 298 -9.85 4.21 10.69
C THR A 298 -9.10 4.91 11.82
N LEU A 299 -9.74 5.86 12.50
CA LEU A 299 -9.18 6.47 13.71
C LEU A 299 -8.81 5.41 14.76
N SER A 300 -9.72 4.46 15.01
CA SER A 300 -9.44 3.38 15.96
C SER A 300 -8.29 2.49 15.50
N GLY A 301 -8.25 2.12 14.22
CA GLY A 301 -7.22 1.25 13.65
C GLY A 301 -5.83 1.90 13.65
N ALA A 302 -5.75 3.21 13.44
CA ALA A 302 -4.48 3.93 13.40
C ALA A 302 -3.93 4.31 14.78
N PHE A 303 -4.81 4.65 15.73
CA PHE A 303 -4.37 5.38 16.92
C PHE A 303 -4.70 4.73 18.26
N ASN A 304 -5.53 3.67 18.32
CA ASN A 304 -5.80 3.00 19.59
C ASN A 304 -4.53 2.36 20.20
N ALA A 305 -3.59 1.91 19.37
CA ALA A 305 -2.31 1.36 19.83
C ALA A 305 -1.26 2.43 20.18
N VAL A 306 -1.48 3.70 19.78
CA VAL A 306 -0.47 4.78 19.87
C VAL A 306 -0.44 5.42 21.27
N ALA A 307 -1.32 5.04 22.19
CA ALA A 307 -1.40 5.57 23.56
C ALA A 307 -1.45 7.12 23.63
N LEU A 308 -2.21 7.73 22.71
CA LEU A 308 -2.54 9.16 22.77
C LEU A 308 -3.29 9.49 24.07
N ALA A 309 -3.00 10.67 24.64
CA ALA A 309 -3.66 11.11 25.87
C ALA A 309 -5.17 11.29 25.63
N ALA A 310 -5.99 10.56 26.40
CA ALA A 310 -7.44 10.71 26.39
C ALA A 310 -7.87 11.83 27.37
N GLY A 311 -9.00 12.46 27.08
CA GLY A 311 -9.56 13.55 27.90
C GLY A 311 -11.09 13.51 27.90
N ASN A 312 -11.73 14.27 28.80
CA ASN A 312 -13.19 14.43 28.77
C ASN A 312 -13.63 15.52 27.80
N THR A 313 -12.69 16.37 27.38
CA THR A 313 -12.86 17.34 26.31
C THR A 313 -11.70 17.25 25.33
N ALA A 314 -11.90 17.80 24.12
CA ALA A 314 -10.84 17.85 23.11
C ALA A 314 -9.64 18.69 23.57
N ALA A 315 -9.83 19.67 24.46
CA ALA A 315 -8.75 20.55 24.94
C ALA A 315 -7.81 19.86 25.94
N GLU A 316 -8.32 18.86 26.66
CA GLU A 316 -7.55 18.05 27.62
C GLU A 316 -6.81 16.88 26.97
N ALA A 317 -7.25 16.49 25.77
CA ALA A 317 -6.77 15.31 25.06
C ALA A 317 -5.74 15.66 23.98
N ASP A 318 -4.98 14.64 23.55
CA ASP A 318 -4.31 14.69 22.26
C ASP A 318 -5.36 14.65 21.14
N GLN A 319 -5.13 15.40 20.06
CA GLN A 319 -6.09 15.55 18.97
C GLN A 319 -5.53 15.01 17.65
N VAL A 320 -6.37 14.29 16.91
CA VAL A 320 -6.16 13.95 15.49
C VAL A 320 -7.02 14.87 14.65
N GLN A 321 -6.40 15.65 13.77
CA GLN A 321 -7.05 16.68 12.97
C GLN A 321 -7.01 16.35 11.48
N VAL A 322 -8.16 16.39 10.83
CA VAL A 322 -8.31 16.14 9.38
C VAL A 322 -8.82 17.39 8.69
N TRP A 323 -8.24 17.75 7.55
CA TRP A 323 -8.67 18.91 6.77
C TRP A 323 -9.94 18.59 5.98
N SER A 324 -11.00 19.39 6.17
CA SER A 324 -12.29 19.23 5.46
C SER A 324 -12.29 19.86 4.07
N GLY A 325 -11.27 20.65 3.73
CA GLY A 325 -11.29 21.56 2.57
C GLY A 325 -11.37 23.03 2.98
N ALA A 326 -11.96 23.30 4.15
CA ALA A 326 -12.14 24.66 4.68
C ALA A 326 -11.68 24.81 6.14
N THR A 327 -11.85 23.77 6.94
CA THR A 327 -11.58 23.78 8.38
C THR A 327 -10.90 22.48 8.83
N TRP A 328 -10.26 22.53 9.99
CA TRP A 328 -9.76 21.31 10.63
C TRP A 328 -10.88 20.67 11.44
N LEU A 329 -11.19 19.42 11.13
CA LEU A 329 -12.03 18.58 11.96
C LEU A 329 -11.13 17.95 13.02
N SER A 330 -11.35 18.27 14.28
CA SER A 330 -10.60 17.73 15.41
C SER A 330 -11.32 16.52 15.99
N PHE A 331 -10.59 15.43 16.20
CA PHE A 331 -11.03 14.22 16.87
C PHE A 331 -10.15 13.93 18.07
N TYR A 332 -10.72 13.36 19.12
CA TYR A 332 -9.99 12.98 20.33
C TYR A 332 -10.56 11.67 20.91
N LYS A 333 -9.76 10.99 21.75
CA LYS A 333 -10.20 9.82 22.50
C LYS A 333 -10.84 10.28 23.81
N HIS A 334 -12.11 9.94 24.01
CA HIS A 334 -12.82 10.29 25.23
C HIS A 334 -12.41 9.37 26.39
N ALA A 335 -12.01 9.95 27.53
CA ALA A 335 -11.45 9.20 28.67
C ALA A 335 -12.44 8.19 29.29
N THR A 336 -13.67 8.62 29.62
CA THR A 336 -14.65 7.71 30.27
C THR A 336 -15.39 6.80 29.29
N ARG A 337 -15.76 7.30 28.10
CA ARG A 337 -16.50 6.54 27.08
C ARG A 337 -15.61 5.63 26.22
N ASN A 338 -14.29 5.76 26.32
CA ASN A 338 -13.27 4.98 25.60
C ASN A 338 -13.52 4.86 24.08
N ARG A 339 -13.98 5.94 23.46
CA ARG A 339 -14.30 5.99 22.03
C ARG A 339 -13.78 7.28 21.40
N TRP A 340 -13.57 7.26 20.09
CA TRP A 340 -13.22 8.47 19.34
C TRP A 340 -14.45 9.38 19.18
N GLU A 341 -14.25 10.67 19.35
CA GLU A 341 -15.28 11.71 19.22
C GLU A 341 -14.75 12.91 18.46
N ALA A 342 -15.63 13.63 17.77
CA ALA A 342 -15.32 14.95 17.25
C ALA A 342 -15.40 16.00 18.37
N GLU A 343 -14.59 17.06 18.27
CA GLU A 343 -14.53 18.14 19.28
C GLU A 343 -15.88 18.76 19.63
N HIS A 344 -16.82 18.79 18.68
CA HIS A 344 -18.17 19.36 18.86
C HIS A 344 -19.28 18.30 18.95
N ASP A 345 -18.93 17.03 19.18
CA ASP A 345 -19.94 15.97 19.36
C ASP A 345 -20.69 16.17 20.68
N ALA A 346 -22.03 16.12 20.62
CA ALA A 346 -22.87 16.07 21.82
C ALA A 346 -22.77 14.70 22.52
N ALA A 347 -23.15 14.61 23.79
CA ALA A 347 -23.02 13.40 24.60
C ALA A 347 -23.65 12.13 23.97
N GLY A 348 -24.72 12.28 23.18
CA GLY A 348 -25.43 11.20 22.48
C GLY A 348 -24.95 10.91 21.06
N ALA A 349 -23.92 11.59 20.56
CA ALA A 349 -23.41 11.35 19.20
C ALA A 349 -22.82 9.94 19.05
N SER A 350 -22.93 9.39 17.83
CA SER A 350 -22.29 8.14 17.45
C SER A 350 -20.76 8.25 17.53
N ALA A 351 -20.11 7.17 17.93
CA ALA A 351 -18.66 7.11 17.98
C ALA A 351 -18.02 7.35 16.60
N ARG A 352 -16.84 7.96 16.61
CA ARG A 352 -16.02 8.23 15.42
C ARG A 352 -14.92 7.17 15.22
N ASP A 353 -14.98 6.04 15.91
CA ASP A 353 -13.98 4.97 15.83
C ASP A 353 -13.76 4.51 14.38
N ALA A 354 -14.86 4.38 13.63
CA ALA A 354 -14.90 3.99 12.23
C ALA A 354 -14.67 5.15 11.23
N TYR A 355 -14.29 6.35 11.69
CA TYR A 355 -14.02 7.46 10.79
C TYR A 355 -12.87 7.11 9.84
N ALA A 356 -13.14 7.16 8.54
CA ALA A 356 -12.22 6.77 7.48
C ALA A 356 -11.10 7.80 7.29
N LEU A 357 -9.85 7.38 7.46
CA LEU A 357 -8.67 8.17 7.14
C LEU A 357 -8.31 7.95 5.68
N ARG A 358 -8.50 9.00 4.88
CA ARG A 358 -8.23 8.96 3.45
C ARG A 358 -6.72 8.80 3.18
N PRO A 359 -6.28 7.80 2.39
CA PRO A 359 -4.86 7.59 2.09
C PRO A 359 -4.30 8.67 1.16
N ASP A 360 -5.15 9.42 0.45
CA ASP A 360 -4.80 10.55 -0.40
C ASP A 360 -4.90 11.91 0.33
N ARG A 361 -5.07 11.90 1.67
CA ARG A 361 -5.14 13.10 2.51
C ARG A 361 -4.19 13.00 3.69
N GLY A 362 -3.59 14.13 4.04
CA GLY A 362 -2.82 14.27 5.27
C GLY A 362 -3.71 14.44 6.48
N LEU A 363 -3.13 14.24 7.66
CA LEU A 363 -3.71 14.61 8.95
C LEU A 363 -2.65 15.28 9.82
N ARG A 364 -3.09 15.95 10.88
CA ARG A 364 -2.21 16.46 11.92
C ARG A 364 -2.53 15.78 13.24
N VAL A 365 -1.52 15.54 14.05
CA VAL A 365 -1.68 15.09 15.43
C VAL A 365 -1.12 16.17 16.33
N ARG A 366 -1.97 16.76 17.16
CA ARG A 366 -1.57 17.72 18.19
C ARG A 366 -1.43 16.97 19.49
N ARG A 367 -0.22 16.95 20.03
CA ARG A 367 0.06 16.36 21.34
C ARG A 367 0.20 17.42 22.42
N GLY A 368 -0.38 17.16 23.58
CA GLY A 368 -0.08 17.87 24.81
C GLY A 368 1.32 17.54 25.33
N ASN A 369 1.70 18.14 26.46
CA ASN A 369 2.98 17.88 27.14
C ASN A 369 2.95 16.68 28.09
N THR A 370 1.80 16.04 28.25
CA THR A 370 1.61 14.92 29.17
C THR A 370 1.97 13.59 28.50
N GLY A 371 2.64 12.70 29.23
CA GLY A 371 3.00 11.36 28.77
C GLY A 371 4.40 11.27 28.16
N PRO A 372 4.69 10.24 27.35
CA PRO A 372 6.02 10.02 26.77
C PRO A 372 6.45 11.16 25.84
N ALA A 373 7.76 11.48 25.87
CA ALA A 373 8.36 12.52 25.04
C ALA A 373 8.11 12.31 23.54
N VAL A 374 8.06 11.06 23.09
CA VAL A 374 7.72 10.67 21.72
C VAL A 374 6.80 9.45 21.76
N LEU A 375 5.74 9.49 20.98
CA LEU A 375 4.93 8.32 20.63
C LEU A 375 5.23 7.90 19.20
N TYR A 376 5.02 6.63 18.89
CA TYR A 376 5.30 6.06 17.58
C TYR A 376 4.00 5.55 16.96
N VAL A 377 3.75 5.94 15.71
CA VAL A 377 2.69 5.38 14.89
C VAL A 377 3.35 4.41 13.93
N HIS A 378 2.95 3.14 14.01
CA HIS A 378 3.42 2.10 13.11
C HIS A 378 2.32 1.76 12.12
N HIS A 379 2.72 1.60 10.86
CA HIS A 379 1.82 1.17 9.80
C HIS A 379 2.56 0.29 8.81
N ALA A 380 1.92 -0.77 8.35
CA ALA A 380 2.47 -1.69 7.38
C ALA A 380 1.54 -1.85 6.18
N GLY A 381 2.12 -2.07 5.01
CA GLY A 381 1.33 -2.28 3.79
C GLY A 381 2.19 -2.43 2.54
N ARG A 382 1.54 -2.54 1.39
CA ARG A 382 2.20 -2.58 0.09
C ARG A 382 2.65 -1.19 -0.32
N VAL A 383 3.88 -1.10 -0.79
CA VAL A 383 4.46 0.12 -1.36
C VAL A 383 3.76 0.45 -2.68
N ALA A 384 3.57 1.75 -2.96
CA ALA A 384 2.98 2.19 -4.21
C ALA A 384 3.85 1.79 -5.41
N ASP A 385 3.23 1.22 -6.42
CA ASP A 385 3.84 0.81 -7.70
C ASP A 385 3.39 1.67 -8.87
N THR A 386 2.51 2.63 -8.60
CA THR A 386 2.00 3.63 -9.54
C THR A 386 2.02 5.00 -8.88
N ALA A 387 2.23 6.06 -9.67
CA ALA A 387 2.19 7.44 -9.20
C ALA A 387 0.84 7.74 -8.53
N VAL A 388 0.86 8.37 -7.36
CA VAL A 388 -0.36 8.69 -6.61
C VAL A 388 -1.12 9.78 -7.34
N ARG A 389 -2.43 9.60 -7.55
CA ARG A 389 -3.28 10.59 -8.23
C ARG A 389 -4.35 11.13 -7.28
N ILE A 390 -4.29 12.43 -7.04
CA ILE A 390 -5.07 13.10 -6.00
C ILE A 390 -5.99 14.12 -6.65
N VAL A 391 -7.28 14.04 -6.36
CA VAL A 391 -8.23 15.06 -6.80
C VAL A 391 -8.12 16.28 -5.88
N HIS A 392 -8.03 17.45 -6.49
CA HIS A 392 -7.99 18.75 -5.81
C HIS A 392 -8.87 19.76 -6.53
N ASP A 393 -9.68 20.49 -5.77
CA ASP A 393 -10.53 21.57 -6.26
C ASP A 393 -9.75 22.87 -6.42
N ARG A 394 -9.80 23.45 -7.62
CA ARG A 394 -9.34 24.81 -7.92
C ARG A 394 -10.57 25.73 -7.98
N PRO A 395 -10.55 26.95 -7.44
CA PRO A 395 -9.66 27.37 -6.37
C PRO A 395 -9.97 26.58 -5.09
N GLY A 396 -8.98 26.37 -4.23
CA GLY A 396 -9.19 25.60 -3.01
C GLY A 396 -7.91 25.21 -2.29
N SER A 397 -8.08 24.67 -1.08
CA SER A 397 -6.98 24.12 -0.29
C SER A 397 -7.21 22.65 0.01
N THR A 398 -6.21 21.81 -0.22
CA THR A 398 -6.26 20.38 0.11
C THR A 398 -5.00 19.98 0.82
N PHE A 399 -5.15 19.29 1.94
CA PHE A 399 -4.03 18.68 2.64
C PHE A 399 -3.75 17.30 2.03
N VAL A 400 -2.83 17.26 1.08
CA VAL A 400 -2.55 16.09 0.24
C VAL A 400 -1.53 15.17 0.90
N ALA A 401 -1.82 13.88 0.94
CA ALA A 401 -0.82 12.87 1.23
C ALA A 401 -0.04 12.58 -0.04
N LEU A 402 1.29 12.74 -0.02
CA LEU A 402 2.13 12.45 -1.18
C LEU A 402 2.22 10.94 -1.48
N GLY A 403 1.89 10.09 -0.50
CA GLY A 403 1.97 8.63 -0.62
C GLY A 403 3.40 8.11 -0.80
N LEU A 404 4.40 8.88 -0.34
CA LEU A 404 5.81 8.53 -0.45
C LEU A 404 6.32 7.93 0.86
N PRO A 405 6.75 6.65 0.89
CA PRO A 405 7.45 6.04 2.01
C PRO A 405 8.95 6.35 2.03
N VAL A 406 9.39 7.41 1.34
CA VAL A 406 10.77 7.90 1.37
C VAL A 406 10.75 9.41 1.37
N ASP A 407 11.84 10.00 1.86
CA ASP A 407 12.05 11.43 1.77
C ASP A 407 12.06 11.88 0.31
N ALA A 408 11.58 13.10 0.04
CA ALA A 408 11.62 13.70 -1.28
C ALA A 408 11.88 15.20 -1.23
N THR A 409 12.55 15.75 -2.24
CA THR A 409 12.73 17.20 -2.35
C THR A 409 11.58 17.81 -3.14
N LEU A 410 11.28 19.10 -2.92
CA LEU A 410 10.27 19.81 -3.71
C LEU A 410 10.53 19.72 -5.22
N ALA A 411 11.79 19.82 -5.65
CA ALA A 411 12.16 19.64 -7.04
C ALA A 411 11.84 18.24 -7.58
N SER A 412 12.04 17.19 -6.76
CA SER A 412 11.76 15.81 -7.21
C SER A 412 10.28 15.49 -7.39
N ILE A 413 9.38 16.20 -6.70
CA ILE A 413 7.92 16.00 -6.80
C ILE A 413 7.24 16.98 -7.78
N ASP A 414 7.91 18.07 -8.14
CA ASP A 414 7.42 19.13 -9.04
C ASP A 414 6.81 18.62 -10.36
N PRO A 415 7.45 17.69 -11.12
CA PRO A 415 6.96 17.31 -12.45
C PRO A 415 5.55 16.71 -12.44
N GLY A 416 5.20 15.95 -11.40
CA GLY A 416 3.85 15.40 -11.30
C GLY A 416 2.86 16.39 -10.71
N LEU A 417 3.28 17.21 -9.74
CA LEU A 417 2.40 18.18 -9.10
C LEU A 417 1.91 19.24 -10.11
N GLY A 418 2.77 19.60 -11.08
CA GLY A 418 2.51 20.61 -12.10
C GLY A 418 2.16 20.11 -13.49
N GLY A 419 2.59 18.89 -13.86
CA GLY A 419 2.47 18.36 -15.22
C GLY A 419 1.28 17.40 -15.45
N GLY A 420 0.52 17.07 -14.40
CA GLY A 420 -0.41 15.94 -14.42
C GLY A 420 -1.74 16.12 -15.17
N VAL A 421 -2.33 17.32 -15.26
CA VAL A 421 -3.61 17.62 -15.93
C VAL A 421 -3.68 19.10 -16.36
N ALA A 422 -4.42 19.39 -17.43
CA ALA A 422 -4.67 20.71 -18.03
C ALA A 422 -4.62 21.91 -17.05
N GLY A 423 -3.62 22.77 -17.24
CA GLY A 423 -3.43 24.01 -16.49
C GLY A 423 -2.47 23.86 -15.32
N GLY A 424 -1.17 23.77 -15.61
CA GLY A 424 -0.07 23.62 -14.65
C GLY A 424 -0.02 24.71 -13.55
N TRP A 425 1.02 24.66 -12.72
CA TRP A 425 1.19 25.61 -11.61
C TRP A 425 1.03 27.06 -12.07
N ARG A 426 0.14 27.80 -11.42
CA ARG A 426 0.17 29.26 -11.50
C ARG A 426 1.41 29.73 -10.76
N THR A 427 2.35 30.26 -11.52
CA THR A 427 3.60 30.80 -11.01
C THR A 427 3.43 32.22 -10.49
N GLY A 428 4.31 32.65 -9.60
CA GLY A 428 4.37 34.01 -9.07
C GLY A 428 5.67 34.72 -9.48
N ALA A 429 5.63 36.03 -9.70
CA ALA A 429 6.82 36.80 -10.05
C ALA A 429 7.66 37.23 -8.83
N SER A 430 7.05 37.31 -7.64
CA SER A 430 7.72 37.73 -6.41
C SER A 430 7.04 37.16 -5.16
N PRO A 431 7.75 37.10 -4.01
CA PRO A 431 7.16 36.61 -2.76
C PRO A 431 5.93 37.40 -2.31
N ALA A 432 5.95 38.73 -2.48
CA ALA A 432 4.88 39.62 -2.04
C ALA A 432 3.56 39.40 -2.79
N LEU A 433 3.62 39.01 -4.07
CA LEU A 433 2.44 38.77 -4.91
C LEU A 433 2.00 37.31 -4.89
N ALA A 434 2.93 36.38 -4.68
CA ALA A 434 2.67 34.95 -4.75
C ALA A 434 1.57 34.48 -3.78
N SER A 435 1.45 35.14 -2.62
CA SER A 435 0.44 34.83 -1.61
C SER A 435 -1.02 35.05 -2.06
N THR A 436 -1.26 35.72 -3.19
CA THR A 436 -2.61 35.89 -3.77
C THR A 436 -2.72 35.43 -5.22
N THR A 437 -1.63 35.47 -5.99
CA THR A 437 -1.67 35.21 -7.43
C THR A 437 -1.14 33.84 -7.84
N ALA A 438 -0.33 33.19 -7.00
CA ALA A 438 0.29 31.91 -7.29
C ALA A 438 -0.39 30.76 -6.55
N ASP A 439 -0.23 29.57 -7.11
CA ASP A 439 -0.51 28.32 -6.42
C ASP A 439 0.61 28.09 -5.37
N LEU A 440 0.26 27.63 -4.17
CA LEU A 440 1.17 27.45 -3.05
C LEU A 440 1.29 25.98 -2.61
N LEU A 441 2.51 25.61 -2.22
CA LEU A 441 2.80 24.42 -1.42
C LEU A 441 3.21 24.86 -0.01
N MET A 442 2.62 24.24 1.00
CA MET A 442 2.93 24.53 2.38
C MET A 442 3.34 23.23 3.09
N ALA A 443 4.57 23.18 3.59
CA ALA A 443 5.08 22.08 4.39
C ALA A 443 5.03 22.45 5.87
N TRP A 444 4.42 21.60 6.70
CA TRP A 444 4.36 21.85 8.14
C TRP A 444 5.75 21.67 8.76
N ASN A 445 6.20 22.64 9.55
CA ASN A 445 7.42 22.59 10.33
C ASN A 445 7.05 22.49 11.83
N PRO A 446 7.19 21.31 12.46
CA PRO A 446 6.88 21.12 13.87
C PRO A 446 7.72 22.02 14.80
N ALA A 447 9.01 22.19 14.50
CA ALA A 447 9.93 22.96 15.34
C ALA A 447 9.60 24.46 15.37
N GLY A 448 9.10 25.00 14.25
CA GLY A 448 8.65 26.39 14.14
C GLY A 448 7.17 26.58 14.43
N ASN A 449 6.42 25.52 14.72
CA ASN A 449 4.96 25.49 14.84
C ASN A 449 4.26 26.29 13.72
N GLY A 450 4.69 26.08 12.48
CA GLY A 450 4.29 26.92 11.36
C GLY A 450 4.48 26.26 10.01
N TRP A 451 4.01 26.93 8.97
CA TRP A 451 4.13 26.47 7.59
C TRP A 451 5.34 27.11 6.91
N THR A 452 6.17 26.29 6.27
CA THR A 452 7.06 26.75 5.21
C THR A 452 6.24 26.86 3.94
N THR A 453 5.93 28.09 3.53
CA THR A 453 5.08 28.39 2.37
C THR A 453 5.96 28.66 1.15
N THR A 454 5.74 27.92 0.08
CA THR A 454 6.52 28.03 -1.16
C THR A 454 5.63 28.20 -2.38
N TYR A 455 6.16 28.88 -3.39
CA TYR A 455 5.53 29.08 -4.69
C TYR A 455 6.55 28.79 -5.80
N LYS A 456 6.05 28.53 -7.01
CA LYS A 456 6.90 28.38 -8.19
C LYS A 456 7.14 29.76 -8.82
N ASN A 457 8.40 30.19 -8.91
CA ASN A 457 8.73 31.50 -9.46
C ASN A 457 8.65 31.49 -11.01
N THR A 458 8.00 32.50 -11.59
CA THR A 458 7.80 32.63 -13.05
C THR A 458 9.10 32.81 -13.82
N GLY A 459 10.05 33.60 -13.31
CA GLY A 459 11.29 33.93 -14.00
C GLY A 459 12.38 32.87 -13.84
N THR A 460 12.50 32.28 -12.64
CA THR A 460 13.56 31.30 -12.33
C THR A 460 13.13 29.86 -12.53
N ALA A 461 11.82 29.59 -12.58
CA ALA A 461 11.24 28.25 -12.54
C ALA A 461 11.72 27.42 -11.33
N ARG A 462 12.05 28.06 -10.21
CA ARG A 462 12.44 27.42 -8.95
C ARG A 462 11.34 27.52 -7.91
N TRP A 463 11.34 26.60 -6.95
CA TRP A 463 10.56 26.74 -5.72
C TRP A 463 11.21 27.81 -4.86
N GLU A 464 10.44 28.82 -4.48
CA GLU A 464 10.89 29.91 -3.63
C GLU A 464 9.95 30.07 -2.44
N GLU A 465 10.49 30.55 -1.32
CA GLU A 465 9.69 30.81 -0.12
C GLU A 465 8.85 32.09 -0.26
N ALA A 466 7.55 31.99 0.03
CA ALA A 466 6.64 33.12 0.07
C ALA A 466 6.71 33.80 1.45
N ARG A 467 7.77 34.58 1.68
CA ARG A 467 7.93 35.48 2.84
C ARG A 467 8.03 36.93 2.39
N ASP A 468 7.75 37.86 3.31
CA ASP A 468 7.93 39.28 3.05
C ASP A 468 9.42 39.61 2.79
N GLY A 469 9.75 39.91 1.53
CA GLY A 469 11.00 40.57 1.13
C GLY A 469 12.23 39.68 0.85
N ALA A 470 12.19 38.36 1.05
CA ALA A 470 13.34 37.47 0.80
C ALA A 470 13.01 36.31 -0.14
N GLN A 471 13.74 36.20 -1.25
CA GLN A 471 13.69 35.05 -2.16
C GLN A 471 14.69 33.98 -1.69
N ALA A 472 14.21 33.01 -0.93
CA ALA A 472 14.98 31.82 -0.59
C ALA A 472 14.57 30.67 -1.51
N VAL A 473 15.53 30.11 -2.26
CA VAL A 473 15.30 28.91 -3.09
C VAL A 473 15.08 27.69 -2.20
N ARG A 474 14.06 26.89 -2.50
CA ARG A 474 13.57 25.75 -1.73
C ARG A 474 13.43 24.47 -2.55
N ASP A 475 14.07 24.38 -3.72
CA ASP A 475 14.09 23.18 -4.56
C ASP A 475 14.55 21.93 -3.78
N GLU A 476 15.57 22.11 -2.92
CA GLU A 476 16.14 21.07 -2.06
C GLU A 476 15.46 20.95 -0.69
N LEU A 477 14.32 21.61 -0.47
CA LEU A 477 13.55 21.43 0.76
C LEU A 477 13.08 19.97 0.82
N VAL A 478 13.61 19.24 1.80
CA VAL A 478 13.25 17.85 2.07
C VAL A 478 11.85 17.80 2.68
N ILE A 479 11.01 16.99 2.07
CA ILE A 479 9.72 16.51 2.54
C ILE A 479 9.93 15.08 3.04
N PRO A 480 10.02 14.88 4.36
CA PRO A 480 10.15 13.57 4.98
C PRO A 480 9.13 12.54 4.48
N ALA A 481 9.51 11.26 4.52
CA ALA A 481 8.63 10.15 4.25
C ALA A 481 7.30 10.27 5.04
N GLY A 482 6.19 10.07 4.34
CA GLY A 482 4.85 10.15 4.93
C GLY A 482 4.43 11.55 5.39
N GLN A 483 5.19 12.61 5.10
CA GLN A 483 4.77 13.98 5.38
C GLN A 483 3.81 14.50 4.28
N PRO A 484 2.60 14.95 4.65
CA PRO A 484 1.68 15.59 3.72
C PRO A 484 2.03 17.07 3.47
N LEU A 485 1.48 17.62 2.38
CA LEU A 485 1.59 19.03 2.04
C LEU A 485 0.21 19.68 1.98
N LEU A 486 0.09 20.93 2.41
CA LEU A 486 -1.11 21.72 2.13
C LEU A 486 -0.90 22.40 0.76
N VAL A 487 -1.69 21.99 -0.21
CA VAL A 487 -1.73 22.56 -1.56
C VAL A 487 -2.85 23.57 -1.60
N ARG A 488 -2.54 24.80 -1.98
CA ARG A 488 -3.56 25.83 -2.25
C ARG A 488 -3.46 26.26 -3.69
N ARG A 489 -4.51 26.06 -4.48
CA ARG A 489 -4.55 26.55 -5.85
C ARG A 489 -5.54 27.69 -6.01
N VAL A 490 -5.19 28.64 -6.85
CA VAL A 490 -5.98 29.83 -7.19
C VAL A 490 -6.43 29.72 -8.64
N GLY A 491 -7.55 30.34 -8.99
CA GLY A 491 -8.02 30.41 -10.38
C GLY A 491 -9.44 29.95 -10.62
N GLU A 492 -9.70 29.57 -11.87
CA GLU A 492 -11.02 29.15 -12.31
C GLU A 492 -11.43 27.84 -11.64
N ALA A 493 -12.75 27.72 -11.42
CA ALA A 493 -13.36 26.60 -10.74
C ALA A 493 -13.18 25.29 -11.54
N GLY A 494 -12.63 24.25 -10.91
CA GLY A 494 -12.52 22.93 -11.52
C GLY A 494 -11.71 21.93 -10.68
N ALA A 495 -12.24 20.73 -10.52
CA ALA A 495 -11.50 19.61 -9.95
C ALA A 495 -10.43 19.14 -10.95
N GLN A 496 -9.18 19.00 -10.49
CA GLN A 496 -8.10 18.45 -11.32
C GLN A 496 -7.33 17.37 -10.57
N LEU A 497 -6.56 16.55 -11.31
CA LEU A 497 -5.65 15.58 -10.71
C LEU A 497 -4.26 16.18 -10.55
N ILE A 498 -3.75 16.03 -9.35
CA ILE A 498 -2.35 16.15 -9.01
C ILE A 498 -1.76 14.75 -9.11
N ALA A 499 -0.66 14.57 -9.85
CA ALA A 499 0.07 13.32 -9.89
C ALA A 499 1.33 13.44 -9.00
N VAL A 500 1.62 12.49 -8.14
CA VAL A 500 2.88 12.49 -7.39
C VAL A 500 3.77 11.39 -7.99
N PRO A 501 4.90 11.75 -8.62
CA PRO A 501 5.77 10.77 -9.23
C PRO A 501 6.40 9.90 -8.14
N LEU A 502 6.69 8.64 -8.46
CA LEU A 502 7.42 7.77 -7.54
C LEU A 502 8.92 8.11 -7.64
N PRO A 503 9.58 8.53 -6.55
CA PRO A 503 11.01 8.79 -6.53
C PRO A 503 11.84 7.50 -6.38
N TYR A 504 11.22 6.34 -6.59
CA TYR A 504 11.79 5.01 -6.46
C TYR A 504 11.17 4.08 -7.52
N SER A 505 11.84 2.97 -7.78
CA SER A 505 11.29 1.87 -8.57
C SER A 505 11.09 0.66 -7.68
N VAL A 506 9.96 -0.03 -7.86
CA VAL A 506 9.73 -1.36 -7.32
C VAL A 506 9.96 -2.35 -8.46
N ALA A 507 11.02 -3.15 -8.37
CA ALA A 507 11.25 -4.23 -9.33
C ALA A 507 10.07 -5.22 -9.24
N ARG A 508 9.44 -5.51 -10.39
CA ARG A 508 8.41 -6.55 -10.53
C ARG A 508 9.04 -7.83 -11.04
#